data_AF-A0A2B7WHU1-F1
#
_entry.id   AF-A0A2B7WHU1-F1
#
_cell.length_a   1.000
_cell.length_b   1.000
_cell.length_c   1.000
_cell.angle_alpha   90.00
_cell.angle_beta   90.00
_cell.angle_gamma   90.00
#
_symmetry.space_group_name_H-M   'P 1'
#
loop_
_entity.id
_entity.type
_entity.pdbx_description
1 polymer ?
#
loop_
_entity_poly.entity_id
_entity_poly.type
_entity_poly.pdbx_seq_one_letter_code
_entity_poly.pdbx_strand_id
1 'polypeptide(L)'
;MATATIISRIVGLDEIIPKPTSIEDASREDKDMEDLVPWMFQQSDMPQGEQLFRSLFREFIPYRRDIAHWKDSHSGKMGETGIDVALKERAVITLPQKSWNVSDKQDYGDFIRQQGPILLSLLFDLSLSLDGIKFDSRVGLSVGGFKLKYVIGGTVYATRAPGALQFGPAKSRCAYFIIYRRQTWEQFVTETLCVMLGQLAANISHSRDKKLQDQEVFVTGFHGHHIHFARGFFTADSVSRVQSAGCSEVEQFELMFSRGYDLGLKTDWLEATRGLARLLRYLLSGNAKVAVLQTELEKKVQN
;
A
#
# COMPACT_ATOMS: atom_id res chain seq x y z
N MET A 1 -21.47 -16.57 -1.57
CA MET A 1 -20.50 -15.53 -1.17
C MET A 1 -19.20 -16.24 -0.88
N ALA A 2 -18.05 -15.73 -1.32
CA ALA A 2 -16.76 -16.33 -1.01
C ALA A 2 -16.33 -15.96 0.41
N THR A 3 -15.85 -16.95 1.17
CA THR A 3 -15.23 -16.76 2.49
C THR A 3 -13.76 -17.13 2.41
N ALA A 4 -12.93 -16.47 3.20
CA ALA A 4 -11.50 -16.77 3.27
C ALA A 4 -11.02 -16.65 4.71
N THR A 5 -10.08 -17.51 5.09
CA THR A 5 -9.38 -17.38 6.37
C THR A 5 -8.11 -16.58 6.13
N ILE A 6 -7.94 -15.48 6.86
CA ILE A 6 -6.76 -14.62 6.78
C ILE A 6 -5.94 -14.80 8.04
N ILE A 7 -4.65 -15.04 7.84
CA ILE A 7 -3.64 -15.04 8.89
C ILE A 7 -2.87 -13.73 8.77
N SER A 8 -3.06 -12.85 9.73
CA SER A 8 -2.46 -11.51 9.76
C SER A 8 -1.34 -11.46 10.80
N ARG A 9 -0.18 -10.95 10.41
CA ARG A 9 0.97 -10.80 11.32
C ARG A 9 1.60 -9.43 11.18
N ILE A 10 2.02 -8.85 12.30
CA ILE A 10 2.87 -7.66 12.31
C ILE A 10 4.31 -8.13 12.32
N VAL A 11 5.08 -7.64 11.36
CA VAL A 11 6.47 -8.04 11.14
C VAL A 11 7.36 -6.82 10.92
N GLY A 12 8.67 -7.01 11.00
CA GLY A 12 9.63 -5.95 10.69
C GLY A 12 9.57 -5.54 9.20
N LEU A 13 9.99 -4.31 8.89
CA LEU A 13 10.05 -3.83 7.50
C LEU A 13 10.86 -4.76 6.58
N ASP A 14 11.90 -5.40 7.11
CA ASP A 14 12.78 -6.31 6.37
C ASP A 14 12.08 -7.59 5.89
N GLU A 15 11.03 -8.03 6.58
CA GLU A 15 10.23 -9.20 6.21
C GLU A 15 9.18 -8.87 5.13
N ILE A 16 8.74 -7.61 5.12
CA ILE A 16 7.79 -7.09 4.13
C ILE A 16 8.54 -6.75 2.84
N ILE A 17 9.64 -6.01 2.95
CA ILE A 17 10.40 -5.47 1.82
C ILE A 17 11.85 -5.93 1.96
N PRO A 18 12.35 -6.76 1.03
CA PRO A 18 13.71 -7.26 1.10
C PRO A 18 14.75 -6.15 1.22
N LYS A 19 15.74 -6.36 2.10
CA LYS A 19 16.89 -5.47 2.24
C LYS A 19 17.73 -5.43 0.96
N PRO A 20 18.42 -4.31 0.71
CA PRO A 20 19.51 -4.25 -0.27
C PRO A 20 20.51 -5.39 -0.05
N THR A 21 20.86 -6.11 -1.12
CA THR A 21 21.82 -7.22 -1.06
C THR A 21 23.24 -6.80 -1.44
N SER A 22 23.38 -5.67 -2.14
CA SER A 22 24.68 -5.10 -2.53
C SER A 22 25.07 -3.95 -1.59
N ILE A 23 26.38 -3.73 -1.45
CA ILE A 23 26.92 -2.61 -0.66
C ILE A 23 26.52 -1.26 -1.29
N GLU A 24 26.47 -1.20 -2.62
CA GLU A 24 26.08 -0.01 -3.36
C GLU A 24 24.61 0.36 -3.09
N ASP A 25 23.71 -0.62 -3.13
CA ASP A 25 22.29 -0.39 -2.85
C ASP A 25 22.05 -0.04 -1.38
N ALA A 26 22.83 -0.61 -0.45
CA ALA A 26 22.77 -0.27 0.97
C ALA A 26 23.23 1.18 1.22
N SER A 27 24.37 1.57 0.64
CA SER A 27 24.87 2.95 0.73
C SER A 27 23.90 3.94 0.09
N ARG A 28 23.20 3.54 -0.97
CA ARG A 28 22.18 4.36 -1.61
C ARG A 28 20.93 4.52 -0.75
N GLU A 29 20.49 3.47 -0.06
CA GLU A 29 19.41 3.57 0.92
C GLU A 29 19.78 4.53 2.05
N ASP A 30 21.01 4.48 2.58
CA ASP A 30 21.45 5.43 3.61
C ASP A 30 21.43 6.87 3.11
N LYS A 31 21.90 7.11 1.88
CA LYS A 31 21.81 8.43 1.23
C LYS A 31 20.37 8.90 1.07
N ASP A 32 19.48 8.02 0.61
CA ASP A 32 18.05 8.38 0.51
C ASP A 32 17.50 8.83 1.87
N MET A 33 17.92 8.18 2.97
CA MET A 33 17.46 8.56 4.29
C MET A 33 17.90 9.95 4.72
N GLU A 34 19.10 10.37 4.32
CA GLU A 34 19.61 11.72 4.55
C GLU A 34 18.77 12.75 3.77
N ASP A 35 18.47 12.47 2.50
CA ASP A 35 17.71 13.35 1.60
C ASP A 35 16.20 13.44 1.94
N LEU A 36 15.70 12.52 2.78
CA LEU A 36 14.29 12.42 3.16
C LEU A 36 13.97 12.97 4.56
N VAL A 37 14.92 13.58 5.26
CA VAL A 37 14.67 14.22 6.56
C VAL A 37 14.09 15.63 6.34
N PRO A 38 12.81 15.88 6.67
CA PRO A 38 12.19 17.19 6.50
C PRO A 38 12.79 18.21 7.46
N TRP A 39 12.83 19.47 7.05
CA TRP A 39 13.23 20.61 7.88
C TRP A 39 12.65 20.60 9.30
N MET A 40 11.39 20.19 9.49
CA MET A 40 10.74 20.21 10.81
C MET A 40 11.32 19.21 11.82
N PHE A 41 12.10 18.23 11.38
CA PHE A 41 12.82 17.29 12.24
C PHE A 41 14.31 17.61 12.35
N GLN A 42 14.77 18.65 11.65
CA GLN A 42 16.09 19.24 11.78
C GLN A 42 16.04 20.31 12.88
N GLN A 43 17.15 20.51 13.61
CA GLN A 43 17.23 21.55 14.66
C GLN A 43 17.46 22.97 14.08
N SER A 44 17.13 23.17 12.81
CA SER A 44 17.34 24.41 12.05
C SER A 44 16.04 25.17 11.84
N ASP A 45 16.12 26.50 11.77
CA ASP A 45 15.03 27.32 11.25
C ASP A 45 14.69 26.87 9.82
N MET A 46 13.40 26.95 9.45
CA MET A 46 12.92 26.59 8.11
C MET A 46 13.80 27.28 7.04
N PRO A 47 14.59 26.52 6.25
CA PRO A 47 15.49 27.13 5.28
C PRO A 47 14.69 27.89 4.23
N GLN A 48 15.16 29.09 3.85
CA GLN A 48 14.52 29.84 2.76
C GLN A 48 14.54 29.00 1.48
N GLY A 49 13.36 28.57 1.02
CA GLY A 49 13.19 27.83 -0.23
C GLY A 49 12.94 26.32 -0.09
N GLU A 50 13.02 25.74 1.11
CA GLU A 50 12.72 24.31 1.27
C GLU A 50 11.20 24.07 1.23
N GLN A 51 10.75 23.37 0.17
CA GLN A 51 9.32 23.08 -0.05
C GLN A 51 8.96 21.59 0.16
N LEU A 52 9.96 20.71 0.27
CA LEU A 52 9.74 19.27 0.42
C LEU A 52 8.94 18.98 1.69
N PHE A 53 7.92 18.14 1.55
CA PHE A 53 7.00 17.71 2.61
C PHE A 53 6.14 18.82 3.23
N ARG A 54 6.32 20.09 2.83
CA ARG A 54 5.55 21.21 3.38
C ARG A 54 4.05 21.04 3.12
N SER A 55 3.69 20.67 1.91
CA SER A 55 2.30 20.40 1.52
C SER A 55 1.73 19.21 2.28
N LEU A 56 2.54 18.15 2.45
CA LEU A 56 2.17 16.99 3.25
C LEU A 56 1.84 17.40 4.69
N PHE A 57 2.73 18.12 5.37
CA PHE A 57 2.54 18.46 6.78
C PHE A 57 1.41 19.48 7.00
N ARG A 58 1.16 20.36 6.02
CA ARG A 58 -0.01 21.25 6.03
C ARG A 58 -1.32 20.46 6.12
N GLU A 59 -1.43 19.33 5.42
CA GLU A 59 -2.64 18.50 5.43
C GLU A 59 -2.63 17.46 6.57
N PHE A 60 -1.47 16.88 6.87
CA PHE A 60 -1.35 15.79 7.85
C PHE A 60 -1.56 16.24 9.30
N ILE A 61 -1.03 17.41 9.69
CA ILE A 61 -1.12 17.88 11.08
C ILE A 61 -2.57 18.17 11.51
N PRO A 62 -3.40 18.90 10.73
CA PRO A 62 -4.82 19.04 11.02
C PRO A 62 -5.53 17.68 11.07
N TYR A 63 -5.25 16.81 10.10
CA TYR A 63 -5.86 15.49 10.01
C TYR A 63 -5.58 14.61 11.25
N ARG A 64 -4.33 14.58 11.71
CA ARG A 64 -3.91 13.89 12.94
C ARG A 64 -4.68 14.41 14.16
N ARG A 65 -4.82 15.72 14.27
CA ARG A 65 -5.56 16.39 15.36
C ARG A 65 -7.05 16.06 15.33
N ASP A 66 -7.65 16.07 14.14
CA ASP A 66 -9.06 15.71 13.94
C ASP A 66 -9.35 14.26 14.35
N ILE A 67 -8.38 13.35 14.18
CA ILE A 67 -8.49 11.98 14.68
C ILE A 67 -8.42 11.93 16.20
N ALA A 68 -7.49 12.67 16.81
CA ALA A 68 -7.35 12.73 18.26
C ALA A 68 -8.62 13.29 18.94
N HIS A 69 -9.09 14.47 18.51
CA HIS A 69 -10.33 15.08 19.04
C HIS A 69 -11.56 14.18 18.87
N TRP A 70 -11.63 13.47 17.73
CA TRP A 70 -12.72 12.55 17.51
C TRP A 70 -12.67 11.36 18.47
N LYS A 71 -11.48 10.81 18.76
CA LYS A 71 -11.29 9.71 19.71
C LYS A 71 -11.72 10.11 21.12
N ASP A 72 -11.34 11.30 21.56
CA ASP A 72 -11.67 11.81 22.90
C ASP A 72 -13.18 12.02 23.08
N SER A 73 -13.87 12.48 22.03
CA SER A 73 -15.31 12.74 22.06
C SER A 73 -16.20 11.49 21.94
N HIS A 74 -15.66 10.34 21.53
CA HIS A 74 -16.44 9.13 21.21
C HIS A 74 -16.03 7.89 22.01
N SER A 75 -15.58 8.10 23.26
CA SER A 75 -15.17 7.03 24.20
C SER A 75 -16.05 5.77 24.11
N GLY A 76 -15.50 4.69 23.53
CA GLY A 76 -16.04 3.33 23.64
C GLY A 76 -16.73 2.71 22.42
N LYS A 77 -16.78 3.33 21.22
CA LYS A 77 -17.50 2.73 20.06
C LYS A 77 -16.68 2.43 18.80
N MET A 78 -15.34 2.49 18.83
CA MET A 78 -14.54 2.20 17.64
C MET A 78 -13.22 1.53 17.93
N GLY A 79 -12.83 0.63 17.02
CA GLY A 79 -11.54 -0.06 17.00
C GLY A 79 -10.37 0.89 17.15
N GLU A 80 -9.59 0.63 18.19
CA GLU A 80 -8.15 0.76 18.28
C GLU A 80 -7.48 1.41 17.05
N THR A 81 -7.07 2.67 17.20
CA THR A 81 -6.37 3.42 16.15
C THR A 81 -4.92 2.94 16.06
N GLY A 82 -4.56 2.30 14.95
CA GLY A 82 -3.24 1.67 14.77
C GLY A 82 -3.38 0.16 14.59
N ILE A 83 -2.57 -0.43 13.70
CA ILE A 83 -2.65 -1.86 13.39
C ILE A 83 -2.27 -2.72 14.59
N ASP A 84 -1.26 -2.28 15.35
CA ASP A 84 -0.73 -3.00 16.51
C ASP A 84 -1.78 -3.33 17.56
N VAL A 85 -2.75 -2.42 17.69
CA VAL A 85 -3.79 -2.56 18.70
C VAL A 85 -4.98 -3.32 18.10
N ALA A 86 -5.37 -3.02 16.85
CA ALA A 86 -6.53 -3.64 16.19
C ALA A 86 -6.33 -5.08 15.66
N LEU A 87 -5.08 -5.56 15.58
CA LEU A 87 -4.73 -6.83 14.94
C LEU A 87 -5.48 -8.01 15.56
N LYS A 88 -6.21 -8.75 14.72
CA LYS A 88 -6.58 -10.15 14.99
C LYS A 88 -5.76 -11.06 14.10
N GLU A 89 -4.96 -11.93 14.72
CA GLU A 89 -4.06 -12.84 14.01
C GLU A 89 -4.81 -13.74 13.03
N ARG A 90 -6.00 -14.22 13.40
CA ARG A 90 -6.86 -15.02 12.53
C ARG A 90 -8.21 -14.36 12.38
N ALA A 91 -8.62 -14.11 11.13
CA ALA A 91 -9.93 -13.58 10.81
C ALA A 91 -10.58 -14.39 9.68
N VAL A 92 -11.83 -14.80 9.88
CA VAL A 92 -12.65 -15.36 8.79
C VAL A 92 -13.46 -14.22 8.20
N ILE A 93 -13.17 -13.88 6.94
CA ILE A 93 -13.82 -12.76 6.27
C ILE A 93 -14.75 -13.26 5.17
N THR A 94 -15.83 -12.52 4.93
CA THR A 94 -16.68 -12.72 3.76
C THR A 94 -16.35 -11.66 2.73
N LEU A 95 -15.94 -12.10 1.53
CA LEU A 95 -15.61 -11.20 0.43
C LEU A 95 -16.89 -10.68 -0.22
N PRO A 96 -17.15 -9.36 -0.18
CA PRO A 96 -18.30 -8.79 -0.87
C PRO A 96 -18.06 -8.79 -2.37
N GLN A 97 -19.11 -9.04 -3.17
CA GLN A 97 -18.99 -8.99 -4.63
C GLN A 97 -18.55 -7.61 -5.16
N LYS A 98 -18.88 -6.54 -4.42
CA LYS A 98 -18.38 -5.19 -4.63
C LYS A 98 -17.93 -4.64 -3.28
N SER A 99 -16.62 -4.40 -3.11
CA SER A 99 -16.10 -3.92 -1.81
C SER A 99 -16.57 -2.50 -1.46
N TRP A 100 -16.81 -1.64 -2.44
CA TRP A 100 -17.24 -0.26 -2.18
C TRP A 100 -18.68 -0.13 -1.68
N ASN A 101 -19.49 -1.20 -1.72
CA ASN A 101 -20.80 -1.18 -1.06
C ASN A 101 -20.68 -1.17 0.48
N VAL A 102 -19.50 -1.53 1.03
CA VAL A 102 -19.17 -1.37 2.45
C VAL A 102 -18.83 0.11 2.73
N SER A 103 -18.15 0.76 1.80
CA SER A 103 -17.69 2.16 1.87
C SER A 103 -18.68 3.21 1.32
N ASP A 104 -19.89 2.85 0.88
CA ASP A 104 -20.88 3.82 0.38
C ASP A 104 -22.06 4.02 1.38
N LYS A 105 -22.10 3.25 2.47
CA LYS A 105 -23.17 3.33 3.49
C LYS A 105 -22.86 4.28 4.67
N GLN A 106 -21.70 4.92 4.70
CA GLN A 106 -21.38 6.00 5.64
C GLN A 106 -20.79 7.19 4.86
N ASP A 107 -20.73 8.37 5.46
CA ASP A 107 -20.22 9.61 4.86
C ASP A 107 -18.72 9.54 4.46
N TYR A 108 -18.33 8.73 3.47
CA TYR A 108 -16.91 8.52 3.08
C TYR A 108 -16.35 9.59 2.11
N GLY A 109 -17.22 10.43 1.53
CA GLY A 109 -16.85 11.40 0.48
C GLY A 109 -15.89 12.50 0.93
N ASP A 110 -16.08 13.03 2.14
CA ASP A 110 -15.22 14.09 2.69
C ASP A 110 -13.82 13.60 3.12
N PHE A 111 -13.62 12.28 3.26
CA PHE A 111 -12.43 11.71 3.89
C PHE A 111 -11.42 11.12 2.89
N ILE A 112 -11.89 10.56 1.77
CA ILE A 112 -11.02 10.33 0.59
C ILE A 112 -10.35 11.66 0.20
N ARG A 113 -11.03 12.80 0.44
CA ARG A 113 -10.48 14.15 0.25
C ARG A 113 -9.30 14.48 1.16
N GLN A 114 -9.08 13.83 2.31
CA GLN A 114 -8.02 14.20 3.25
C GLN A 114 -6.81 13.26 3.23
N GLN A 115 -6.98 11.93 3.35
CA GLN A 115 -5.83 10.99 3.31
C GLN A 115 -5.22 10.87 1.92
N GLY A 116 -6.03 11.00 0.87
CA GLY A 116 -5.58 10.93 -0.52
C GLY A 116 -4.51 11.97 -0.84
N PRO A 117 -4.77 13.28 -0.59
CA PRO A 117 -3.76 14.32 -0.77
C PRO A 117 -2.52 14.17 0.12
N ILE A 118 -2.65 13.74 1.38
CA ILE A 118 -1.48 13.50 2.25
C ILE A 118 -0.55 12.48 1.63
N LEU A 119 -1.09 11.33 1.21
CA LEU A 119 -0.32 10.27 0.58
C LEU A 119 0.23 10.68 -0.79
N LEU A 120 -0.55 11.43 -1.55
CA LEU A 120 -0.14 11.99 -2.83
C LEU A 120 1.07 12.91 -2.68
N SER A 121 1.01 13.84 -1.72
CA SER A 121 2.12 14.74 -1.40
C SER A 121 3.34 13.96 -0.91
N LEU A 122 3.16 12.93 -0.07
CA LEU A 122 4.26 12.09 0.40
C LEU A 122 5.04 11.48 -0.76
N LEU A 123 4.33 10.84 -1.67
CA LEU A 123 4.92 10.13 -2.80
C LEU A 123 5.50 11.08 -3.84
N PHE A 124 4.85 12.23 -4.04
CA PHE A 124 5.37 13.26 -4.92
C PHE A 124 6.68 13.84 -4.38
N ASP A 125 6.76 14.19 -3.09
CA ASP A 125 7.99 14.72 -2.52
C ASP A 125 9.09 13.65 -2.46
N LEU A 126 8.75 12.40 -2.12
CA LEU A 126 9.67 11.25 -2.25
C LEU A 126 10.23 11.13 -3.67
N SER A 127 9.39 11.34 -4.69
CA SER A 127 9.84 11.25 -6.09
C SER A 127 10.86 12.31 -6.49
N LEU A 128 10.80 13.49 -5.86
CA LEU A 128 11.73 14.58 -6.13
C LEU A 128 13.06 14.37 -5.42
N SER A 129 13.05 13.71 -4.25
CA SER A 129 14.25 13.45 -3.45
C SER A 129 15.02 12.20 -3.90
N LEU A 130 14.35 11.15 -4.38
CA LEU A 130 14.99 9.86 -4.67
C LEU A 130 15.74 9.87 -6.01
N ASP A 131 17.06 9.96 -5.95
CA ASP A 131 17.91 9.93 -7.13
C ASP A 131 17.70 8.64 -7.96
N GLY A 132 17.65 8.80 -9.29
CA GLY A 132 17.41 7.76 -10.28
C GLY A 132 15.95 7.26 -10.39
N ILE A 133 15.02 7.78 -9.59
CA ILE A 133 13.59 7.46 -9.68
C ILE A 133 12.84 8.63 -10.35
N LYS A 134 12.90 8.72 -11.69
CA LYS A 134 12.23 9.81 -12.44
C LYS A 134 10.73 9.54 -12.63
N PHE A 135 9.88 10.39 -12.03
CA PHE A 135 8.42 10.26 -12.00
C PHE A 135 7.67 10.81 -13.24
N ASP A 136 8.34 10.95 -14.37
CA ASP A 136 7.72 11.34 -15.66
C ASP A 136 7.69 10.20 -16.70
N SER A 137 8.55 9.19 -16.53
CA SER A 137 8.82 8.15 -17.53
C SER A 137 8.86 6.73 -16.95
N ARG A 138 9.06 6.58 -15.63
CA ARG A 138 9.18 5.27 -14.97
C ARG A 138 8.21 5.03 -13.83
N VAL A 139 7.75 6.07 -13.15
CA VAL A 139 6.76 5.97 -12.08
C VAL A 139 5.75 7.09 -12.26
N GLY A 140 4.47 6.79 -12.15
CA GLY A 140 3.39 7.76 -12.21
C GLY A 140 2.47 7.56 -11.01
N LEU A 141 1.83 8.64 -10.58
CA LEU A 141 0.84 8.57 -9.52
C LEU A 141 -0.52 8.88 -10.10
N SER A 142 -1.48 7.99 -9.84
CA SER A 142 -2.83 8.15 -10.34
C SER A 142 -3.79 8.07 -9.18
N VAL A 143 -4.63 9.09 -9.11
CA VAL A 143 -5.66 9.28 -8.08
C VAL A 143 -7.00 9.29 -8.81
N GLY A 144 -7.97 8.52 -8.34
CA GLY A 144 -9.26 8.46 -9.03
C GLY A 144 -9.99 7.13 -8.94
N GLY A 145 -10.02 6.49 -7.76
CA GLY A 145 -10.98 5.43 -7.47
C GLY A 145 -11.06 4.32 -8.51
N PHE A 146 -9.93 3.64 -8.77
CA PHE A 146 -9.79 2.62 -9.78
C PHE A 146 -10.66 1.41 -9.47
N LYS A 147 -11.54 1.06 -10.40
CA LYS A 147 -12.30 -0.18 -10.34
C LYS A 147 -11.41 -1.32 -10.82
N LEU A 148 -11.06 -2.23 -9.91
CA LEU A 148 -10.35 -3.46 -10.20
C LEU A 148 -11.36 -4.61 -10.16
N LYS A 149 -11.21 -5.58 -11.06
CA LYS A 149 -12.04 -6.77 -11.13
C LYS A 149 -11.17 -8.00 -10.95
N TYR A 150 -11.70 -9.00 -10.26
CA TYR A 150 -11.05 -10.28 -10.04
C TYR A 150 -12.11 -11.39 -10.01
N VAL A 151 -11.68 -12.64 -10.13
CA VAL A 151 -12.57 -13.81 -10.24
C VAL A 151 -12.28 -14.79 -9.11
N ILE A 152 -13.33 -15.29 -8.47
CA ILE A 152 -13.28 -16.36 -7.47
C ILE A 152 -14.38 -17.38 -7.83
N GLY A 153 -13.99 -18.63 -8.09
CA GLY A 153 -14.92 -19.71 -8.45
C GLY A 153 -15.81 -19.35 -9.63
N GLY A 154 -15.21 -18.77 -10.68
CA GLY A 154 -15.94 -18.27 -11.86
C GLY A 154 -16.81 -17.02 -11.63
N THR A 155 -16.99 -16.57 -10.39
CA THR A 155 -17.78 -15.37 -10.07
C THR A 155 -16.91 -14.12 -10.12
N VAL A 156 -17.39 -13.07 -10.78
CA VAL A 156 -16.68 -11.79 -10.85
C VAL A 156 -16.96 -10.93 -9.62
N TYR A 157 -15.87 -10.49 -8.99
CA TYR A 157 -15.82 -9.55 -7.88
C TYR A 157 -15.18 -8.23 -8.35
N ALA A 158 -15.42 -7.17 -7.61
CA ALA A 158 -14.82 -5.88 -7.89
C ALA A 158 -14.47 -5.10 -6.62
N THR A 159 -13.40 -4.33 -6.71
CA THR A 159 -12.95 -3.42 -5.65
C THR A 159 -12.63 -2.04 -6.21
N ARG A 160 -12.61 -1.03 -5.34
CA ARG A 160 -12.22 0.33 -5.69
C ARG A 160 -11.02 0.75 -4.84
N ALA A 161 -9.91 1.07 -5.49
CA ALA A 161 -8.73 1.61 -4.82
C ALA A 161 -8.66 3.13 -5.01
N PRO A 162 -8.51 3.92 -3.94
CA PRO A 162 -8.38 5.39 -4.02
C PRO A 162 -7.27 5.87 -4.97
N GLY A 163 -6.13 5.18 -4.95
CA GLY A 163 -4.94 5.54 -5.71
C GLY A 163 -4.10 4.31 -6.07
N ALA A 164 -3.17 4.48 -7.01
CA ALA A 164 -2.17 3.48 -7.34
C ALA A 164 -0.87 4.13 -7.81
N LEU A 165 0.26 3.51 -7.45
CA LEU A 165 1.53 3.74 -8.13
C LEU A 165 1.53 2.97 -9.45
N GLN A 166 1.78 3.72 -10.51
CA GLN A 166 1.97 3.25 -11.86
C GLN A 166 3.46 3.20 -12.15
N PHE A 167 3.90 2.19 -12.87
CA PHE A 167 5.29 1.98 -13.23
C PHE A 167 5.40 1.69 -14.73
N GLY A 168 6.49 2.17 -15.31
CA GLY A 168 6.82 2.01 -16.72
C GLY A 168 5.97 2.85 -17.68
N PRO A 169 6.34 2.83 -18.97
CA PRO A 169 5.65 3.60 -20.02
C PRO A 169 4.20 3.15 -20.25
N ALA A 170 3.89 1.88 -19.95
CA ALA A 170 2.52 1.36 -19.99
C ALA A 170 1.66 1.77 -18.77
N LYS A 171 2.24 2.47 -17.78
CA LYS A 171 1.56 2.88 -16.53
C LYS A 171 0.97 1.69 -15.76
N SER A 172 1.71 0.59 -15.72
CA SER A 172 1.34 -0.65 -15.02
C SER A 172 1.23 -0.42 -13.52
N ARG A 173 0.09 -0.76 -12.91
CA ARG A 173 -0.19 -0.45 -11.49
C ARG A 173 0.39 -1.53 -10.58
N CYS A 174 1.31 -1.18 -9.69
CA CYS A 174 2.12 -2.17 -8.97
C CYS A 174 2.14 -2.00 -7.43
N ALA A 175 1.53 -0.94 -6.92
CA ALA A 175 1.19 -0.81 -5.51
C ALA A 175 -0.06 0.05 -5.42
N TYR A 176 -1.01 -0.37 -4.59
CA TYR A 176 -2.27 0.34 -4.42
C TYR A 176 -2.37 0.95 -3.05
N PHE A 177 -3.03 2.10 -3.01
CA PHE A 177 -3.23 2.85 -1.79
C PHE A 177 -4.61 2.58 -1.22
N ILE A 178 -4.67 2.44 0.10
CA ILE A 178 -5.96 2.28 0.78
C ILE A 178 -6.09 3.27 1.94
N ILE A 179 -7.29 3.80 2.05
CA ILE A 179 -7.68 4.89 2.93
C ILE A 179 -8.68 4.32 3.93
N TYR A 180 -8.33 4.34 5.21
CA TYR A 180 -9.19 3.80 6.25
C TYR A 180 -9.41 4.79 7.39
N ARG A 181 -10.66 5.20 7.57
CA ARG A 181 -11.14 5.81 8.79
C ARG A 181 -12.37 5.03 9.23
N ARG A 182 -12.41 4.66 10.51
CA ARG A 182 -13.58 4.06 11.16
C ARG A 182 -13.98 2.65 10.68
N GLN A 183 -13.02 1.74 10.54
CA GLN A 183 -13.31 0.34 10.23
C GLN A 183 -12.98 -0.60 11.40
N THR A 184 -13.68 -1.72 11.48
CA THR A 184 -13.23 -2.85 12.28
C THR A 184 -12.03 -3.52 11.60
N TRP A 185 -11.25 -4.30 12.36
CA TRP A 185 -10.14 -5.08 11.80
C TRP A 185 -10.56 -5.95 10.61
N GLU A 186 -11.72 -6.61 10.70
CA GLU A 186 -12.23 -7.47 9.64
C GLU A 186 -12.56 -6.68 8.36
N GLN A 187 -13.12 -5.48 8.50
CA GLN A 187 -13.39 -4.59 7.37
C GLN A 187 -12.09 -4.13 6.71
N PHE A 188 -11.12 -3.73 7.52
CA PHE A 188 -9.79 -3.30 7.08
C PHE A 188 -9.07 -4.42 6.30
N VAL A 189 -9.01 -5.63 6.86
CA VAL A 189 -8.39 -6.80 6.21
C VAL A 189 -9.17 -7.21 4.96
N THR A 190 -10.50 -7.15 4.98
CA THR A 190 -11.35 -7.46 3.81
C THR A 190 -11.04 -6.52 2.66
N GLU A 191 -11.02 -5.21 2.90
CA GLU A 191 -10.70 -4.23 1.86
C GLU A 191 -9.26 -4.35 1.38
N THR A 192 -8.31 -4.60 2.30
CA THR A 192 -6.90 -4.84 1.96
C THR A 192 -6.78 -6.00 0.99
N LEU A 193 -7.38 -7.15 1.33
CA LEU A 193 -7.36 -8.33 0.48
C LEU A 193 -8.08 -8.09 -0.85
N CYS A 194 -9.25 -7.44 -0.84
CA CYS A 194 -9.96 -7.11 -2.08
C CYS A 194 -9.08 -6.30 -3.04
N VAL A 195 -8.37 -5.28 -2.53
CA VAL A 195 -7.42 -4.48 -3.31
C VAL A 195 -6.25 -5.33 -3.81
N MET A 196 -5.67 -6.17 -2.94
CA MET A 196 -4.58 -7.07 -3.34
C MET A 196 -5.00 -8.04 -4.45
N LEU A 197 -6.19 -8.65 -4.35
CA LEU A 197 -6.74 -9.55 -5.38
C LEU A 197 -7.02 -8.81 -6.69
N GLY A 198 -7.53 -7.58 -6.61
CA GLY A 198 -7.72 -6.72 -7.78
C GLY A 198 -6.40 -6.37 -8.48
N GLN A 199 -5.36 -6.07 -7.71
CA GLN A 199 -4.01 -5.83 -8.22
C GLN A 199 -3.43 -7.10 -8.85
N LEU A 200 -3.53 -8.23 -8.16
CA LEU A 200 -3.05 -9.52 -8.65
C LEU A 200 -3.69 -9.89 -10.00
N ALA A 201 -5.00 -9.76 -10.11
CA ALA A 201 -5.73 -10.03 -11.35
C ALA A 201 -5.27 -9.09 -12.48
N ALA A 202 -5.05 -7.81 -12.18
CA ALA A 202 -4.52 -6.85 -13.15
C ALA A 202 -3.09 -7.22 -13.57
N ASN A 203 -2.23 -7.66 -12.65
CA ASN A 203 -0.87 -8.07 -12.99
C ASN A 203 -0.85 -9.29 -13.91
N ILE A 204 -1.68 -10.30 -13.61
CA ILE A 204 -1.81 -11.52 -14.43
C ILE A 204 -2.32 -11.17 -15.83
N SER A 205 -3.32 -10.29 -15.95
CA SER A 205 -3.91 -9.96 -17.25
C SER A 205 -2.94 -9.25 -18.20
N HIS A 206 -1.92 -8.58 -17.67
CA HIS A 206 -0.90 -7.87 -18.46
C HIS A 206 0.37 -8.69 -18.71
N SER A 207 0.49 -9.88 -18.11
CA SER A 207 1.63 -10.78 -18.34
C SER A 207 1.58 -11.40 -19.73
N ARG A 208 2.70 -11.36 -20.47
CA ARG A 208 2.80 -11.83 -21.86
C ARG A 208 2.60 -13.33 -22.01
N ASP A 209 3.16 -14.11 -21.10
CA ASP A 209 3.23 -15.56 -21.27
C ASP A 209 1.93 -16.27 -20.87
N LYS A 210 0.97 -15.54 -20.28
CA LYS A 210 -0.28 -16.06 -19.67
C LYS A 210 -0.05 -17.19 -18.67
N LYS A 211 1.21 -17.54 -18.38
CA LYS A 211 1.61 -18.55 -17.42
C LYS A 211 1.44 -17.95 -16.05
N LEU A 212 0.65 -18.63 -15.23
CA LEU A 212 0.47 -18.25 -13.85
C LEU A 212 1.79 -18.46 -13.12
N GLN A 213 2.24 -17.42 -12.43
CA GLN A 213 3.43 -17.45 -11.60
C GLN A 213 3.12 -16.89 -10.22
N ASP A 214 3.97 -17.22 -9.25
CA ASP A 214 3.88 -16.66 -7.91
C ASP A 214 4.00 -15.14 -7.97
N GLN A 215 3.19 -14.45 -7.17
CA GLN A 215 3.19 -12.99 -7.15
C GLN A 215 3.17 -12.40 -5.75
N GLU A 216 3.96 -11.36 -5.60
CA GLU A 216 3.91 -10.43 -4.49
C GLU A 216 2.96 -9.29 -4.80
N VAL A 217 2.23 -8.88 -3.78
CA VAL A 217 1.30 -7.77 -3.86
C VAL A 217 1.54 -6.87 -2.66
N PHE A 218 1.80 -5.59 -2.95
CA PHE A 218 2.11 -4.58 -1.95
C PHE A 218 1.00 -3.55 -1.87
N VAL A 219 0.57 -3.28 -0.65
CA VAL A 219 -0.38 -2.22 -0.32
C VAL A 219 0.28 -1.27 0.68
N THR A 220 0.05 0.02 0.48
CA THR A 220 0.40 1.04 1.47
C THR A 220 -0.87 1.79 1.82
N GLY A 221 -1.13 2.03 3.09
CA GLY A 221 -2.37 2.70 3.47
C GLY A 221 -2.30 3.35 4.82
N PHE A 222 -3.37 4.03 5.17
CA PHE A 222 -3.55 4.64 6.49
C PHE A 222 -4.59 3.86 7.29
N HIS A 223 -4.27 3.44 8.52
CA HIS A 223 -5.25 2.98 9.50
C HIS A 223 -5.35 4.03 10.61
N GLY A 224 -6.41 4.84 10.58
CA GLY A 224 -6.42 6.10 11.33
C GLY A 224 -5.38 7.06 10.73
N HIS A 225 -4.52 7.66 11.56
CA HIS A 225 -3.43 8.53 11.08
C HIS A 225 -2.09 7.80 10.89
N HIS A 226 -2.03 6.50 11.16
CA HIS A 226 -0.81 5.73 11.03
C HIS A 226 -0.70 5.16 9.62
N ILE A 227 0.41 5.43 8.94
CA ILE A 227 0.74 4.76 7.67
C ILE A 227 1.26 3.35 7.96
N HIS A 228 1.02 2.42 7.05
CA HIS A 228 1.51 1.05 7.14
C HIS A 228 1.74 0.46 5.76
N PHE A 229 2.52 -0.63 5.75
CA PHE A 229 2.77 -1.46 4.59
C PHE A 229 2.12 -2.82 4.81
N ALA A 230 1.59 -3.39 3.74
CA ALA A 230 1.10 -4.75 3.73
C ALA A 230 1.65 -5.51 2.52
N ARG A 231 2.03 -6.77 2.74
CA ARG A 231 2.46 -7.70 1.69
C ARG A 231 1.59 -8.96 1.74
N GLY A 232 1.09 -9.35 0.58
CA GLY A 232 0.53 -10.68 0.33
C GLY A 232 1.40 -11.41 -0.68
N PHE A 233 1.63 -12.70 -0.44
CA PHE A 233 2.30 -13.59 -1.39
C PHE A 233 1.31 -14.65 -1.88
N PHE A 234 1.05 -14.65 -3.19
CA PHE A 234 0.04 -15.49 -3.82
C PHE A 234 0.72 -16.47 -4.77
N THR A 235 0.70 -17.76 -4.42
CA THR A 235 1.30 -18.79 -5.28
C THR A 235 0.43 -19.05 -6.50
N ALA A 236 1.07 -19.46 -7.61
CA ALA A 236 0.36 -19.82 -8.84
C ALA A 236 -0.73 -20.87 -8.56
N ASP A 237 -0.40 -21.92 -7.81
CA ASP A 237 -1.35 -22.99 -7.50
C ASP A 237 -2.58 -22.48 -6.75
N SER A 238 -2.39 -21.60 -5.76
CA SER A 238 -3.49 -21.04 -4.97
C SER A 238 -4.36 -20.12 -5.82
N VAL A 239 -3.76 -19.29 -6.66
CA VAL A 239 -4.51 -18.43 -7.59
C VAL A 239 -5.33 -19.27 -8.58
N SER A 240 -4.74 -20.33 -9.15
CA SER A 240 -5.42 -21.22 -10.10
C SER A 240 -6.62 -21.93 -9.46
N ARG A 241 -6.44 -22.47 -8.25
CA ARG A 241 -7.51 -23.11 -7.49
C ARG A 241 -8.63 -22.13 -7.16
N VAL A 242 -8.30 -20.95 -6.63
CA VAL A 242 -9.29 -19.95 -6.21
C VAL A 242 -10.09 -19.41 -7.40
N GLN A 243 -9.44 -19.21 -8.55
CA GLN A 243 -10.14 -18.76 -9.76
C GLN A 243 -11.10 -19.83 -10.30
N SER A 244 -10.69 -21.10 -10.30
CA SER A 244 -11.47 -22.21 -10.88
C SER A 244 -12.58 -22.73 -9.94
N ALA A 245 -12.24 -23.01 -8.69
CA ALA A 245 -13.12 -23.67 -7.72
C ALA A 245 -13.68 -22.72 -6.64
N GLY A 246 -13.09 -21.52 -6.49
CA GLY A 246 -13.41 -20.60 -5.42
C GLY A 246 -12.55 -20.81 -4.17
N CYS A 247 -12.84 -20.07 -3.10
CA CYS A 247 -12.16 -20.27 -1.83
C CYS A 247 -12.72 -21.50 -1.12
N SER A 248 -11.86 -22.47 -0.83
CA SER A 248 -12.20 -23.61 0.03
C SER A 248 -12.18 -23.20 1.51
N GLU A 249 -12.82 -23.98 2.39
CA GLU A 249 -12.78 -23.72 3.85
C GLU A 249 -11.38 -23.79 4.44
N VAL A 250 -10.47 -24.51 3.76
CA VAL A 250 -9.06 -24.65 4.15
C VAL A 250 -8.15 -23.61 3.48
N GLU A 251 -8.67 -22.79 2.55
CA GLU A 251 -7.87 -21.77 1.89
C GLU A 251 -7.50 -20.67 2.89
N GLN A 252 -6.19 -20.52 3.11
CA GLN A 252 -5.62 -19.55 4.03
C GLN A 252 -4.72 -18.61 3.25
N PHE A 253 -4.86 -17.31 3.51
CA PHE A 253 -3.97 -16.30 2.96
C PHE A 253 -3.24 -15.61 4.11
N GLU A 254 -1.92 -15.57 4.01
CA GLU A 254 -1.09 -14.81 4.93
C GLU A 254 -0.94 -13.38 4.43
N LEU A 255 -1.25 -12.42 5.30
CA LEU A 255 -1.02 -11.00 5.09
C LEU A 255 -0.05 -10.49 6.16
N MET A 256 1.10 -10.03 5.70
CA MET A 256 2.10 -9.40 6.55
C MET A 256 1.86 -7.90 6.58
N PHE A 257 1.80 -7.32 7.77
CA PHE A 257 1.65 -5.88 7.99
C PHE A 257 2.88 -5.33 8.71
N SER A 258 3.24 -4.09 8.42
CA SER A 258 4.13 -3.35 9.32
C SER A 258 3.35 -2.90 10.55
N ARG A 259 4.06 -2.49 11.60
CA ARG A 259 3.47 -1.62 12.61
C ARG A 259 2.90 -0.35 11.96
N GLY A 260 2.05 0.36 12.69
CA GLY A 260 1.63 1.71 12.29
C GLY A 260 2.74 2.73 12.53
N TYR A 261 2.95 3.65 11.57
CA TYR A 261 3.89 4.77 11.71
C TYR A 261 3.14 6.11 11.76
N ASP A 262 3.36 6.89 12.80
CA ASP A 262 2.87 8.28 12.89
C ASP A 262 3.89 9.23 12.24
N LEU A 263 3.57 9.73 11.04
CA LEU A 263 4.44 10.63 10.28
C LEU A 263 4.77 11.95 11.01
N GLY A 264 4.08 12.27 12.11
CA GLY A 264 4.39 13.41 12.97
C GLY A 264 5.55 13.17 13.93
N LEU A 265 6.02 11.94 14.08
CA LEU A 265 7.16 11.56 14.93
C LEU A 265 8.40 11.31 14.08
N LYS A 266 9.55 11.85 14.49
CA LYS A 266 10.80 11.73 13.73
C LYS A 266 11.22 10.27 13.50
N THR A 267 11.11 9.42 14.53
CA THR A 267 11.49 8.00 14.44
C THR A 267 10.62 7.25 13.44
N ASP A 268 9.31 7.43 13.53
CA ASP A 268 8.33 6.80 12.65
C ASP A 268 8.41 7.34 11.22
N TRP A 269 8.70 8.62 11.06
CA TRP A 269 9.00 9.21 9.77
C TRP A 269 10.15 8.49 9.09
N LEU A 270 11.30 8.36 9.77
CA LEU A 270 12.49 7.72 9.21
C LEU A 270 12.22 6.26 8.84
N GLU A 271 11.49 5.51 9.65
CA GLU A 271 11.14 4.13 9.31
C GLU A 271 10.15 4.04 8.14
N ALA A 272 9.12 4.89 8.11
CA ALA A 272 8.12 4.89 7.05
C ALA A 272 8.70 5.32 5.69
N THR A 273 9.51 6.38 5.66
CA THR A 273 10.12 6.84 4.42
C THR A 273 11.20 5.89 3.93
N ARG A 274 11.96 5.23 4.83
CA ARG A 274 12.83 4.10 4.47
C ARG A 274 12.05 2.99 3.80
N GLY A 275 10.94 2.56 4.41
CA GLY A 275 10.05 1.54 3.85
C GLY A 275 9.54 1.91 2.46
N LEU A 276 9.08 3.14 2.26
CA LEU A 276 8.61 3.63 0.95
C LEU A 276 9.74 3.68 -0.09
N ALA A 277 10.88 4.28 0.24
CA ALA A 277 12.02 4.38 -0.67
C ALA A 277 12.51 2.98 -1.08
N ARG A 278 12.66 2.08 -0.10
CA ARG A 278 13.04 0.68 -0.33
C ARG A 278 12.01 -0.04 -1.20
N LEU A 279 10.71 0.11 -0.95
CA LEU A 279 9.66 -0.49 -1.77
C LEU A 279 9.76 -0.01 -3.22
N LEU A 280 9.91 1.30 -3.45
CA LEU A 280 10.06 1.86 -4.79
C LEU A 280 11.30 1.30 -5.50
N ARG A 281 12.45 1.21 -4.81
CA ARG A 281 13.67 0.62 -5.36
C ARG A 281 13.50 -0.87 -5.65
N TYR A 282 12.89 -1.62 -4.73
CA TYR A 282 12.65 -3.05 -4.89
C TYR A 282 11.78 -3.35 -6.10
N LEU A 283 10.67 -2.61 -6.28
CA LEU A 283 9.80 -2.74 -7.45
C LEU A 283 10.56 -2.42 -8.76
N LEU A 284 11.48 -1.46 -8.74
CA LEU A 284 12.28 -1.10 -9.91
C LEU A 284 13.50 -2.00 -10.17
N SER A 285 13.88 -2.85 -9.22
CA SER A 285 15.09 -3.69 -9.30
C SER A 285 14.97 -4.86 -10.29
N GLY A 286 13.75 -5.24 -10.68
CA GLY A 286 13.48 -6.47 -11.44
C GLY A 286 13.40 -7.74 -10.59
N ASN A 287 13.76 -7.67 -9.30
CA ASN A 287 13.72 -8.82 -8.39
C ASN A 287 12.34 -9.03 -7.74
N ALA A 288 11.46 -8.03 -7.81
CA ALA A 288 10.09 -8.14 -7.30
C ALA A 288 9.30 -9.17 -8.11
N LYS A 289 8.61 -10.09 -7.43
CA LYS A 289 7.72 -11.07 -8.08
C LYS A 289 6.40 -10.43 -8.48
N VAL A 290 6.47 -9.42 -9.34
CA VAL A 290 5.33 -8.66 -9.83
C VAL A 290 5.31 -8.80 -11.35
N ALA A 291 4.41 -9.67 -11.85
CA ALA A 291 4.46 -10.14 -13.24
C ALA A 291 4.49 -9.02 -14.29
N VAL A 292 3.71 -7.96 -14.03
CA VAL A 292 3.63 -6.82 -14.94
C VAL A 292 4.92 -5.99 -14.96
N LEU A 293 5.66 -5.91 -13.86
CA LEU A 293 6.95 -5.20 -13.80
C LEU A 293 8.04 -5.97 -14.49
N GLN A 294 8.11 -7.29 -14.28
CA GLN A 294 9.08 -8.15 -14.97
C GLN A 294 8.93 -8.01 -16.49
N THR A 295 7.69 -8.07 -16.99
CA THR A 295 7.38 -7.86 -18.41
C THR A 295 7.80 -6.48 -18.93
N GLU A 296 7.62 -5.41 -18.14
CA GLU A 296 7.98 -4.05 -18.55
C GLU A 296 9.49 -3.77 -18.49
N LEU A 297 10.21 -4.37 -17.54
CA LEU A 297 11.65 -4.21 -17.40
C LEU A 297 12.42 -5.02 -18.45
N GLU A 298 11.95 -6.22 -18.80
CA GLU A 298 12.54 -7.04 -19.88
C GLU A 298 12.46 -6.35 -21.25
N LYS A 299 11.36 -5.66 -21.56
CA LYS A 299 11.21 -4.88 -22.82
C LYS A 299 12.28 -3.80 -22.99
N LYS A 300 12.87 -3.30 -21.89
CA LYS A 300 13.92 -2.28 -21.93
C LYS A 300 15.31 -2.84 -22.14
N VAL A 301 15.55 -4.12 -21.85
CA VAL A 301 16.86 -4.75 -22.09
C VAL A 301 17.02 -5.12 -23.56
N GLN A 302 15.91 -5.24 -24.30
CA GLN A 302 15.88 -5.65 -25.71
C GLN A 302 15.81 -4.48 -26.71
N ASN A 303 15.66 -3.24 -26.24
CA ASN A 303 15.62 -2.01 -27.06
C ASN A 303 16.81 -1.11 -26.72
#